data_AF-A0A365P3L5-F1
#
_entry.id   AF-A0A365P3L5-F1
#
_cell.length_a   1.000
_cell.length_b   1.000
_cell.length_c   1.000
_cell.angle_alpha   90.00
_cell.angle_beta   90.00
_cell.angle_gamma   90.00
#
_symmetry.space_group_name_H-M   'P 1'
#
loop_
_entity.id
_entity.type
_entity.pdbx_description
1 polymer ?
#
loop_
_entity_poly.entity_id
_entity_poly.type
_entity_poly.pdbx_seq_one_letter_code
_entity_poly.pdbx_strand_id
1 'polypeptide(L)'
;MRPFYAVASVGLAVALAASGCAMPSAAGDGGEGGGSGGGSVGGRVVLADSAPMDEFNPVSGYGSTGVSPLYEGLLRPAAEDDETLPDLVPALAAAEPEVSDDGLTWTVRLREGVRFHDGSALDSGDVAATYRAVVDPVSGSPIASDYTSIARIGTPDPLTVEFGLDAPDPGMPARLLLGIAPSELLAPGPAAESTLNTAPVGTGPYRLQRLSPGEAVLVGDHDHRDGAPDVDTLVLRSVPDENARAQMVLTGEVDGTVLPPALAAGLAGRDGVELVSVGSADWRAVALPTAHPFTGDPAVRRALSLAVDREALVEHVLAGHGGPPPRRSPTPTRSTSRSAWPASKPTAEPGRRAGPTRGAN
;
A
#
# COMPACT_ATOMS: atom_id res chain seq x y z
N MET A 1 -4.02 -8.39 -62.18
CA MET A 1 -4.53 -9.77 -62.22
C MET A 1 -5.42 -9.99 -61.00
N ARG A 2 -6.73 -10.13 -61.25
CA ARG A 2 -7.77 -10.61 -60.33
C ARG A 2 -8.05 -12.09 -60.68
N PRO A 3 -8.52 -12.91 -59.73
CA PRO A 3 -9.97 -13.19 -59.60
C PRO A 3 -10.41 -13.06 -58.11
N PHE A 4 -11.61 -12.64 -57.67
CA PHE A 4 -13.03 -12.82 -58.00
C PHE A 4 -13.59 -14.25 -57.87
N TYR A 5 -14.62 -14.35 -57.00
CA TYR A 5 -15.72 -15.34 -56.80
C TYR A 5 -15.76 -15.81 -55.33
N ALA A 6 -16.88 -15.94 -54.62
CA ALA A 6 -18.27 -15.53 -54.79
C ALA A 6 -18.97 -15.69 -53.42
N VAL A 7 -20.05 -14.94 -53.21
CA VAL A 7 -20.92 -14.96 -52.03
C VAL A 7 -21.81 -16.21 -52.01
N ALA A 8 -22.04 -16.80 -50.84
CA ALA A 8 -23.24 -17.60 -50.58
C ALA A 8 -23.70 -17.44 -49.12
N SER A 9 -24.72 -16.62 -48.95
CA SER A 9 -25.57 -16.48 -47.77
C SER A 9 -26.55 -17.65 -47.67
N VAL A 10 -26.66 -18.28 -46.50
CA VAL A 10 -27.84 -19.08 -46.10
C VAL A 10 -28.25 -18.61 -44.71
N GLY A 11 -29.43 -18.00 -44.63
CA GLY A 11 -30.15 -17.79 -43.38
C GLY A 11 -30.89 -19.07 -42.99
N LEU A 12 -31.01 -19.33 -41.69
CA LEU A 12 -32.07 -20.16 -41.16
C LEU A 12 -32.53 -19.60 -39.81
N ALA A 13 -33.86 -19.61 -39.66
CA ALA A 13 -34.64 -18.92 -38.67
C ALA A 13 -34.67 -19.61 -37.30
N VAL A 14 -34.82 -18.74 -36.30
CA VAL A 14 -35.55 -18.84 -35.02
C VAL A 14 -36.25 -20.18 -34.71
N ALA A 15 -35.95 -20.73 -33.54
CA ALA A 15 -36.91 -21.48 -32.72
C ALA A 15 -36.79 -21.03 -31.25
N LEU A 16 -37.83 -20.32 -30.77
CA LEU A 16 -38.07 -20.11 -29.35
C LEU A 16 -38.39 -21.46 -28.68
N ALA A 17 -37.72 -21.77 -27.58
CA ALA A 17 -38.19 -22.76 -26.62
C ALA A 17 -38.34 -22.06 -25.26
N ALA A 18 -39.58 -21.69 -24.94
CA ALA A 18 -39.99 -21.33 -23.60
C ALA A 18 -40.15 -22.63 -22.79
N SER A 19 -39.35 -22.80 -21.75
CA SER A 19 -39.61 -23.76 -20.68
C SER A 19 -39.53 -23.01 -19.35
N GLY A 20 -40.71 -22.68 -18.83
CA GLY A 20 -40.88 -22.32 -17.43
C GLY A 20 -40.89 -23.58 -16.56
N CYS A 21 -40.29 -23.48 -15.38
CA CYS A 21 -40.58 -24.23 -14.16
C CYS A 21 -40.05 -23.34 -13.02
N ALA A 22 -40.92 -22.58 -12.37
CA ALA A 22 -41.61 -22.96 -11.13
C ALA A 22 -40.71 -22.81 -9.90
N MET A 23 -40.90 -21.68 -9.20
CA MET A 23 -40.44 -21.45 -7.83
C MET A 23 -41.18 -22.38 -6.86
N PRO A 24 -40.51 -22.95 -5.85
CA PRO A 24 -41.16 -23.36 -4.62
C PRO A 24 -41.15 -22.18 -3.63
N SER A 25 -42.34 -21.63 -3.38
CA SER A 25 -42.64 -20.88 -2.15
C SER A 25 -42.69 -21.86 -0.98
N ALA A 26 -41.96 -21.56 0.10
CA ALA A 26 -42.23 -22.13 1.41
C ALA A 26 -42.39 -20.99 2.41
N ALA A 27 -43.49 -21.09 3.15
CA ALA A 27 -44.05 -20.16 4.12
C ALA A 27 -43.06 -19.64 5.15
N GLY A 28 -43.31 -18.41 5.61
CA GLY A 28 -42.62 -17.82 6.74
C GLY A 28 -43.03 -18.42 8.08
N ASP A 29 -42.15 -18.20 9.05
CA ASP A 29 -42.51 -18.14 10.46
C ASP A 29 -41.84 -16.89 11.05
N GLY A 30 -42.61 -16.17 11.85
CA GLY A 30 -42.22 -14.92 12.46
C GLY A 30 -41.44 -15.14 13.76
N GLY A 31 -40.38 -14.37 13.95
CA GLY A 31 -39.66 -14.27 15.22
C GLY A 31 -38.94 -12.94 15.30
N GLU A 32 -39.58 -11.94 15.93
CA GLU A 32 -38.93 -10.71 16.37
C GLU A 32 -38.07 -10.96 17.62
N GLY A 33 -36.89 -10.33 17.65
CA GLY A 33 -36.30 -9.78 18.88
C GLY A 33 -35.04 -10.46 19.43
N GLY A 34 -33.88 -9.81 19.26
CA GLY A 34 -32.68 -10.09 20.07
C GLY A 34 -31.41 -9.47 19.50
N GLY A 35 -31.10 -8.23 19.88
CA GLY A 35 -29.85 -7.57 19.52
C GLY A 35 -28.63 -8.07 20.30
N SER A 36 -27.46 -7.68 19.78
CA SER A 36 -26.11 -7.71 20.37
C SER A 36 -25.37 -9.06 20.37
N GLY A 37 -24.45 -9.18 19.42
CA GLY A 37 -23.28 -10.06 19.47
C GLY A 37 -22.49 -9.91 18.18
N GLY A 38 -21.30 -9.30 18.23
CA GLY A 38 -20.39 -9.18 17.08
C GLY A 38 -20.12 -10.56 16.52
N GLY A 39 -20.69 -10.85 15.35
CA GLY A 39 -20.48 -12.09 14.62
C GLY A 39 -19.48 -11.84 13.51
N SER A 40 -18.41 -12.63 13.50
CA SER A 40 -17.53 -12.81 12.35
C SER A 40 -18.38 -12.93 11.08
N VAL A 41 -18.13 -12.09 10.08
CA VAL A 41 -18.78 -12.21 8.77
C VAL A 41 -18.05 -13.34 8.03
N GLY A 42 -18.33 -14.58 8.42
CA GLY A 42 -17.81 -15.77 7.75
C GLY A 42 -18.12 -15.66 6.25
N GLY A 43 -17.08 -15.43 5.46
CA GLY A 43 -17.25 -14.77 4.17
C GLY A 43 -15.97 -14.68 3.36
N ARG A 44 -16.17 -14.44 2.06
CA ARG A 44 -15.11 -14.26 1.08
C ARG A 44 -15.16 -12.82 0.57
N VAL A 45 -14.01 -12.15 0.56
CA VAL A 45 -13.83 -10.84 -0.07
C VAL A 45 -12.89 -10.99 -1.26
N VAL A 46 -13.23 -10.38 -2.38
CA VAL A 46 -12.47 -10.35 -3.62
C VAL A 46 -12.05 -8.91 -3.91
N LEU A 47 -10.75 -8.64 -3.90
CA LEU A 47 -10.18 -7.34 -4.23
C LEU A 47 -9.45 -7.39 -5.56
N ALA A 48 -9.64 -6.38 -6.41
CA ALA A 48 -8.83 -6.17 -7.60
C ALA A 48 -7.73 -5.13 -7.34
N ASP A 49 -6.50 -5.46 -7.73
CA ASP A 49 -5.33 -4.58 -7.67
C ASP A 49 -4.67 -4.49 -9.05
N SER A 50 -3.90 -3.44 -9.29
CA SER A 50 -3.03 -3.30 -10.46
C SER A 50 -1.72 -4.09 -10.34
N ALA A 51 -1.27 -4.40 -9.12
CA ALA A 51 -0.02 -5.10 -8.88
C ALA A 51 -0.07 -6.56 -9.38
N PRO A 52 1.06 -7.12 -9.84
CA PRO A 52 1.14 -8.54 -10.18
C PRO A 52 1.08 -9.42 -8.92
N MET A 53 0.61 -10.66 -9.07
CA MET A 53 0.47 -11.62 -7.96
C MET A 53 1.65 -12.59 -7.93
N ASP A 54 2.87 -12.08 -7.78
CA ASP A 54 4.11 -12.87 -7.76
C ASP A 54 5.25 -12.20 -6.98
N GLU A 55 4.96 -11.21 -6.14
CA GLU A 55 5.96 -10.43 -5.38
C GLU A 55 5.59 -10.31 -3.89
N PHE A 56 5.41 -11.44 -3.19
CA PHE A 56 5.09 -11.46 -1.76
C PHE A 56 6.31 -11.46 -0.81
N ASN A 57 7.50 -11.11 -1.30
CA ASN A 57 8.72 -11.14 -0.49
C ASN A 57 8.94 -9.81 0.28
N PRO A 58 9.02 -9.82 1.62
CA PRO A 58 9.26 -8.61 2.41
C PRO A 58 10.63 -8.00 2.13
N VAL A 59 11.63 -8.80 1.74
CA VAL A 59 12.96 -8.30 1.33
C VAL A 59 12.87 -7.47 0.05
N SER A 60 11.88 -7.74 -0.81
CA SER A 60 11.58 -6.93 -1.99
C SER A 60 10.70 -5.71 -1.70
N GLY A 61 10.31 -5.49 -0.43
CA GLY A 61 9.49 -4.35 -0.01
C GLY A 61 8.00 -4.65 0.15
N TYR A 62 7.57 -5.92 -0.01
CA TYR A 62 6.17 -6.30 0.22
C TYR A 62 5.78 -5.99 1.68
N GLY A 63 4.70 -5.22 1.86
CA GLY A 63 4.21 -4.85 3.19
C GLY A 63 5.12 -3.90 3.97
N SER A 64 6.07 -3.22 3.33
CA SER A 64 7.06 -2.32 3.98
C SER A 64 6.46 -1.15 4.76
N THR A 65 5.18 -0.82 4.54
CA THR A 65 4.43 0.18 5.30
C THR A 65 3.81 -0.38 6.59
N GLY A 66 4.03 -1.65 6.91
CA GLY A 66 3.49 -2.32 8.10
C GLY A 66 2.03 -2.76 7.95
N VAL A 67 1.47 -2.66 6.75
CA VAL A 67 0.13 -3.18 6.41
C VAL A 67 0.29 -4.35 5.46
N SER A 68 0.16 -5.56 5.98
CA SER A 68 0.26 -6.80 5.21
C SER A 68 -0.61 -7.89 5.82
N PRO A 69 -1.35 -8.66 5.00
CA PRO A 69 -2.10 -9.81 5.51
C PRO A 69 -1.18 -11.00 5.85
N LEU A 70 0.02 -11.06 5.26
CA LEU A 70 0.93 -12.21 5.34
C LEU A 70 2.02 -12.03 6.41
N TYR A 71 2.56 -10.81 6.55
CA TYR A 71 3.70 -10.54 7.42
C TYR A 71 3.37 -9.47 8.43
N GLU A 72 4.06 -9.50 9.56
CA GLU A 72 4.00 -8.44 10.56
C GLU A 72 5.40 -7.94 10.87
N GLY A 73 5.50 -6.64 11.12
CA GLY A 73 6.72 -6.02 11.61
C GLY A 73 6.82 -6.06 13.13
N LEU A 74 7.92 -5.50 13.65
CA LEU A 74 8.11 -5.29 15.08
C LEU A 74 7.08 -4.29 15.61
N LEU A 75 6.81 -3.25 14.83
CA LEU A 75 5.71 -2.31 15.02
C LEU A 75 4.67 -2.46 13.90
N ARG A 76 3.47 -1.94 14.12
CA ARG A 76 2.44 -1.75 13.09
C ARG A 76 1.76 -0.40 13.22
N PRO A 77 1.19 0.14 12.13
CA PRO A 77 0.34 1.32 12.20
C PRO A 77 -0.95 1.02 12.97
N ALA A 78 -1.42 1.99 13.75
CA ALA A 78 -2.74 1.99 14.38
C ALA A 78 -3.32 3.42 14.35
N ALA A 79 -4.54 3.56 13.86
CA ALA A 79 -5.27 4.82 13.84
C ALA A 79 -6.70 4.60 14.33
N GLU A 80 -7.31 5.65 14.89
CA GLU A 80 -8.73 5.67 15.24
C GLU A 80 -9.62 6.04 14.03
N ASP A 81 -9.03 6.70 13.02
CA ASP A 81 -9.69 7.14 11.80
C ASP A 81 -8.75 7.11 10.58
N ASP A 82 -9.32 7.30 9.39
CA ASP A 82 -8.59 7.31 8.11
C ASP A 82 -8.11 8.72 7.70
N GLU A 83 -8.21 9.72 8.59
CA GLU A 83 -7.89 11.12 8.30
C GLU A 83 -6.56 11.56 8.92
N THR A 84 -6.06 10.79 9.89
CA THR A 84 -4.85 11.11 10.64
C THR A 84 -3.72 10.14 10.34
N LEU A 85 -2.47 10.61 10.52
CA LEU A 85 -1.32 9.71 10.44
C LEU A 85 -1.41 8.70 11.59
N PRO A 86 -1.28 7.40 11.31
CA PRO A 86 -1.35 6.38 12.35
C PRO A 86 -0.20 6.53 13.33
N ASP A 87 -0.49 6.28 14.61
CA ASP A 87 0.53 5.98 15.60
C ASP A 87 1.16 4.62 15.26
N LEU A 88 2.40 4.41 15.69
CA LEU A 88 3.05 3.11 15.58
C LEU A 88 2.97 2.41 16.94
N VAL A 89 2.41 1.20 16.95
CA VAL A 89 2.21 0.41 18.16
C VAL A 89 2.90 -0.95 18.06
N PRO A 90 3.22 -1.60 19.19
CA PRO A 90 3.88 -2.90 19.19
C PRO A 90 3.05 -3.99 18.49
N ALA A 91 3.67 -4.67 17.53
CA ALA A 91 3.12 -5.84 16.84
C ALA A 91 3.88 -7.10 17.29
N LEU A 92 4.94 -7.51 16.58
CA LEU A 92 5.83 -8.59 17.05
C LEU A 92 6.66 -8.18 18.27
N ALA A 93 6.86 -6.88 18.49
CA ALA A 93 7.40 -6.38 19.74
C ALA A 93 6.39 -6.57 20.89
N ALA A 94 6.88 -6.94 22.07
CA ALA A 94 6.09 -7.10 23.29
C ALA A 94 5.71 -5.75 23.92
N ALA A 95 6.51 -4.71 23.66
CA ALA A 95 6.32 -3.35 24.15
C ALA A 95 7.02 -2.36 23.20
N GLU A 96 6.91 -1.07 23.49
CA GLU A 96 7.67 -0.02 22.80
C GLU A 96 9.19 -0.31 22.87
N PRO A 97 9.94 -0.07 21.78
CA PRO A 97 11.39 -0.20 21.78
C PRO A 97 12.05 0.68 22.84
N GLU A 98 13.04 0.13 23.54
CA GLU A 98 13.91 0.90 24.44
C GLU A 98 15.00 1.58 23.60
N VAL A 99 15.09 2.92 23.69
CA VAL A 99 16.06 3.71 22.94
C VAL A 99 17.11 4.27 23.90
N SER A 100 18.39 4.10 23.58
CA SER A 100 19.49 4.68 24.36
C SER A 100 19.47 6.20 24.34
N ASP A 101 20.08 6.84 25.35
CA ASP A 101 20.11 8.31 25.49
C ASP A 101 20.72 9.04 24.28
N ASP A 102 21.65 8.39 23.58
CA ASP A 102 22.30 8.90 22.37
C ASP A 102 21.49 8.64 21.08
N GLY A 103 20.39 7.89 21.16
CA GLY A 103 19.54 7.52 20.04
C GLY A 103 20.16 6.50 19.08
N LEU A 104 21.29 5.88 19.45
CA LEU A 104 22.06 4.99 18.57
C LEU A 104 21.77 3.51 18.78
N THR A 105 21.11 3.13 19.87
CA THR A 105 20.77 1.73 20.16
C THR A 105 19.26 1.63 20.40
N TRP A 106 18.62 0.75 19.64
CA TRP A 106 17.20 0.41 19.77
C TRP A 106 17.08 -1.05 20.16
N THR A 107 16.58 -1.30 21.37
CA THR A 107 16.39 -2.65 21.91
C THR A 107 14.92 -3.01 21.84
N VAL A 108 14.61 -4.09 21.14
CA VAL A 108 13.25 -4.60 20.95
C VAL A 108 13.14 -5.96 21.63
N ARG A 109 12.20 -6.09 22.56
CA ARG A 109 11.80 -7.39 23.12
C ARG A 109 10.65 -7.97 22.30
N LEU A 110 10.82 -9.20 21.83
CA LEU A 110 9.83 -9.92 21.03
C LEU A 110 8.76 -10.54 21.92
N ARG A 111 7.56 -10.71 21.36
CA ARG A 111 6.50 -11.51 22.00
C ARG A 111 6.90 -12.98 22.07
N GLU A 112 6.59 -13.60 23.20
CA GLU A 112 6.80 -15.04 23.39
C GLU A 112 5.77 -15.87 22.62
N GLY A 113 6.19 -17.03 22.13
CA GLY A 113 5.29 -18.04 21.56
C GLY A 113 4.70 -17.71 20.19
N VAL A 114 5.20 -16.67 19.51
CA VAL A 114 4.80 -16.37 18.13
C VAL A 114 5.31 -17.46 17.20
N ARG A 115 4.47 -17.87 16.26
CA ARG A 115 4.78 -18.87 15.25
C ARG A 115 4.57 -18.31 13.86
N PHE A 116 5.39 -18.76 12.93
CA PHE A 116 5.15 -18.57 11.52
C PHE A 116 4.06 -19.51 11.00
N HIS A 117 3.56 -19.23 9.79
CA HIS A 117 2.52 -20.03 9.14
C HIS A 117 2.93 -21.50 8.91
N ASP A 118 4.22 -21.81 8.88
CA ASP A 118 4.76 -23.18 8.75
C ASP A 118 4.91 -23.90 10.10
N GLY A 119 4.61 -23.21 11.20
CA GLY A 119 4.67 -23.73 12.58
C GLY A 119 6.01 -23.53 13.29
N SER A 120 7.06 -23.07 12.59
CA SER A 120 8.32 -22.67 13.21
C SER A 120 8.12 -21.53 14.21
N ALA A 121 8.97 -21.46 15.22
CA ALA A 121 8.88 -20.42 16.25
C ALA A 121 9.67 -19.19 15.79
N LEU A 122 9.09 -18.01 15.97
CA LEU A 122 9.79 -16.74 15.73
C LEU A 122 10.83 -16.50 16.83
N ASP A 123 12.05 -16.14 16.43
CA ASP A 123 13.07 -15.64 17.34
C ASP A 123 13.81 -14.38 16.80
N SER A 124 14.72 -13.87 17.61
CA SER A 124 15.56 -12.70 17.29
C SER A 124 16.48 -12.92 16.08
N GLY A 125 16.83 -14.17 15.79
CA GLY A 125 17.60 -14.59 14.63
C GLY A 125 16.85 -14.35 13.33
N ASP A 126 15.54 -14.64 13.27
CA ASP A 126 14.70 -14.38 12.10
C ASP A 126 14.61 -12.88 11.78
N VAL A 127 14.46 -12.07 12.82
CA VAL A 127 14.48 -10.61 12.70
C VAL A 127 15.83 -10.18 12.13
N ALA A 128 16.93 -10.59 12.76
CA ALA A 128 18.26 -10.20 12.32
C ALA A 128 18.58 -10.69 10.89
N ALA A 129 18.12 -11.88 10.51
CA ALA A 129 18.27 -12.42 9.16
C ALA A 129 17.48 -11.60 8.13
N THR A 130 16.23 -11.24 8.43
CA THR A 130 15.37 -10.44 7.53
C THR A 130 16.01 -9.08 7.22
N TYR A 131 16.42 -8.33 8.24
CA TYR A 131 17.05 -7.03 8.03
C TYR A 131 18.39 -7.12 7.32
N ARG A 132 19.21 -8.14 7.63
CA ARG A 132 20.47 -8.38 6.92
C ARG A 132 20.24 -8.71 5.45
N ALA A 133 19.23 -9.51 5.14
CA ALA A 133 18.87 -9.85 3.76
C ALA A 133 18.47 -8.61 2.95
N VAL A 134 17.78 -7.63 3.55
CA VAL A 134 17.43 -6.36 2.90
C VAL A 134 18.66 -5.54 2.51
N VAL A 135 19.65 -5.42 3.40
CA VAL A 135 20.84 -4.60 3.13
C VAL A 135 21.96 -5.35 2.40
N ASP A 136 21.86 -6.67 2.26
CA ASP A 136 22.83 -7.46 1.50
C ASP A 136 22.80 -7.06 0.02
N PRO A 137 23.93 -6.58 -0.56
CA PRO A 137 23.99 -6.23 -1.98
C PRO A 137 23.61 -7.36 -2.94
N VAL A 138 23.81 -8.62 -2.54
CA VAL A 138 23.43 -9.81 -3.33
C VAL A 138 21.92 -9.92 -3.49
N SER A 139 21.14 -9.44 -2.52
CA SER A 139 19.68 -9.43 -2.59
C SER A 139 19.16 -8.55 -3.72
N GLY A 140 19.88 -7.49 -4.07
CA GLY A 140 19.37 -6.46 -4.98
C GLY A 140 18.07 -5.83 -4.50
N SER A 141 17.81 -5.80 -3.19
CA SER A 141 16.56 -5.29 -2.62
C SER A 141 16.30 -3.83 -3.03
N PRO A 142 15.09 -3.51 -3.52
CA PRO A 142 14.74 -2.15 -3.91
C PRO A 142 14.58 -1.20 -2.71
N ILE A 143 14.38 -1.75 -1.50
CA ILE A 143 14.23 -0.98 -0.26
C ILE A 143 15.54 -0.88 0.53
N ALA A 144 16.65 -1.43 0.05
CA ALA A 144 17.92 -1.50 0.77
C ALA A 144 18.41 -0.15 1.30
N SER A 145 18.24 0.93 0.51
CA SER A 145 18.66 2.28 0.87
C SER A 145 18.04 2.78 2.16
N ASP A 146 16.81 2.36 2.44
CA ASP A 146 16.07 2.83 3.60
C ASP A 146 16.69 2.31 4.88
N TYR A 147 17.33 1.14 4.87
CA TYR A 147 17.86 0.45 6.06
C TYR A 147 19.36 0.66 6.28
N THR A 148 20.02 1.47 5.45
CA THR A 148 21.47 1.70 5.49
C THR A 148 21.98 2.36 6.79
N SER A 149 21.11 2.99 7.58
CA SER A 149 21.48 3.57 8.87
C SER A 149 21.69 2.52 9.97
N ILE A 150 21.22 1.29 9.78
CA ILE A 150 21.40 0.17 10.70
C ILE A 150 22.79 -0.44 10.45
N ALA A 151 23.73 -0.12 11.34
CA ALA A 151 25.13 -0.54 11.25
C ALA A 151 25.36 -1.94 11.80
N ARG A 152 24.61 -2.33 12.84
CA ARG A 152 24.72 -3.64 13.51
C ARG A 152 23.37 -4.12 13.99
N ILE A 153 23.21 -5.45 14.01
CA ILE A 153 22.05 -6.11 14.61
C ILE A 153 22.57 -7.20 15.53
N GLY A 154 22.27 -7.05 16.82
CA GLY A 154 22.60 -8.01 17.88
C GLY A 154 21.37 -8.82 18.27
N THR A 155 21.61 -10.06 18.68
CA THR A 155 20.59 -11.00 19.18
C THR A 155 21.10 -11.60 20.48
N PRO A 156 21.15 -10.82 21.57
CA PRO A 156 21.77 -11.26 22.83
C PRO A 156 21.07 -12.48 23.44
N ASP A 157 19.79 -12.69 23.13
CA ASP A 157 19.00 -13.86 23.50
C ASP A 157 17.89 -14.11 22.45
N PRO A 158 17.15 -15.23 22.51
CA PRO A 158 16.14 -15.57 21.51
C PRO A 158 15.00 -14.56 21.35
N LEU A 159 14.74 -13.69 22.33
CA LEU A 159 13.60 -12.77 22.34
C LEU A 159 14.03 -11.30 22.39
N THR A 160 15.31 -11.01 22.22
CA THR A 160 15.81 -9.63 22.23
C THR A 160 16.58 -9.35 20.95
N VAL A 161 16.24 -8.26 20.29
CA VAL A 161 16.95 -7.72 19.12
C VAL A 161 17.49 -6.34 19.45
N GLU A 162 18.76 -6.09 19.18
CA GLU A 162 19.40 -4.79 19.35
C GLU A 162 19.84 -4.23 18.00
N PHE A 163 19.23 -3.15 17.55
CA PHE A 163 19.67 -2.40 16.38
C PHE A 163 20.63 -1.30 16.81
N GLY A 164 21.84 -1.31 16.27
CA GLY A 164 22.81 -0.23 16.44
C GLY A 164 22.92 0.60 15.17
N LEU A 165 22.79 1.92 15.31
CA LEU A 165 22.83 2.90 14.24
C LEU A 165 24.19 3.61 14.18
N ASP A 166 24.60 4.06 13.00
CA ASP A 166 25.81 4.91 12.83
C ASP A 166 25.56 6.36 13.22
N ALA A 167 24.31 6.82 13.13
CA ALA A 167 23.86 8.14 13.53
C ALA A 167 22.39 8.08 13.98
N PRO A 168 21.91 9.03 14.80
CA PRO A 168 20.52 9.06 15.21
C PRO A 168 19.61 9.21 13.99
N ASP A 169 18.62 8.33 13.89
CA ASP A 169 17.76 8.24 12.73
C ASP A 169 16.28 8.45 13.09
N PRO A 170 15.67 9.60 12.74
CA PRO A 170 14.27 9.86 13.06
C PRO A 170 13.29 8.95 12.33
N GLY A 171 13.71 8.28 11.25
CA GLY A 171 12.87 7.32 10.53
C GLY A 171 12.94 5.90 11.11
N MET A 172 13.74 5.66 12.16
CA MET A 172 13.92 4.31 12.72
C MET A 172 12.59 3.62 13.08
N PRO A 173 11.57 4.30 13.66
CA PRO A 173 10.28 3.68 13.91
C PRO A 173 9.60 3.11 12.64
N ALA A 174 9.71 3.80 11.49
CA ALA A 174 9.14 3.32 10.23
C ALA A 174 9.88 2.09 9.68
N ARG A 175 11.18 1.93 9.99
CA ARG A 175 11.97 0.74 9.62
C ARG A 175 11.57 -0.50 10.41
N LEU A 176 10.92 -0.32 11.57
CA LEU A 176 10.41 -1.41 12.40
C LEU A 176 9.10 -2.01 11.86
N LEU A 177 8.55 -1.46 10.76
CA LEU A 177 7.36 -1.96 10.07
C LEU A 177 7.65 -3.10 9.09
N LEU A 178 8.93 -3.36 8.78
CA LEU A 178 9.34 -4.42 7.86
C LEU A 178 8.81 -5.79 8.33
N GLY A 179 8.08 -6.47 7.45
CA GLY A 179 7.59 -7.83 7.72
C GLY A 179 8.73 -8.83 7.94
N ILE A 180 8.62 -9.65 8.99
CA ILE A 180 9.64 -10.65 9.33
C ILE A 180 9.34 -12.00 8.68
N ALA A 181 10.36 -12.60 8.06
CA ALA A 181 10.29 -13.93 7.46
C ALA A 181 11.22 -14.92 8.21
N PRO A 182 10.95 -16.24 8.15
CA PRO A 182 11.82 -17.25 8.74
C PRO A 182 13.22 -17.21 8.14
N SER A 183 14.24 -17.28 8.99
CA SER A 183 15.64 -17.22 8.56
C SER A 183 16.01 -18.34 7.58
N GLU A 184 15.38 -19.51 7.68
CA GLU A 184 15.60 -20.67 6.82
C GLU A 184 15.13 -20.45 5.37
N LEU A 185 14.21 -19.51 5.15
CA LEU A 185 13.69 -19.17 3.82
C LEU A 185 14.42 -17.98 3.19
N LEU A 186 15.30 -17.32 3.94
CA LEU A 186 16.13 -16.20 3.49
C LEU A 186 17.45 -16.71 2.88
N ALA A 187 17.33 -17.46 1.79
CA ALA A 187 18.49 -17.98 1.07
C ALA A 187 19.32 -16.83 0.45
N PRO A 188 20.67 -16.93 0.46
CA PRO A 188 21.52 -15.97 -0.26
C PRO A 188 21.21 -16.00 -1.76
N GLY A 189 20.99 -14.82 -2.35
CA GLY A 189 20.68 -14.67 -3.76
C GLY A 189 19.79 -13.47 -4.02
N PRO A 190 19.44 -13.19 -5.29
CA PRO A 190 18.54 -12.10 -5.65
C PRO A 190 17.17 -12.27 -4.99
N ALA A 191 16.65 -11.21 -4.37
CA ALA A 191 15.34 -11.21 -3.72
C ALA A 191 14.20 -11.50 -4.71
N ALA A 192 14.37 -11.13 -5.99
CA ALA A 192 13.47 -11.43 -7.09
C ALA A 192 13.37 -12.93 -7.42
N GLU A 193 14.36 -13.74 -7.01
CA GLU A 193 14.38 -15.20 -7.24
C GLU A 193 13.97 -16.00 -5.99
N SER A 194 13.66 -15.32 -4.88
CA SER A 194 13.29 -15.96 -3.62
C SER A 194 11.98 -16.75 -3.73
N THR A 195 11.92 -17.87 -2.98
CA THR A 195 10.69 -18.66 -2.84
C THR A 195 9.58 -17.89 -2.13
N LEU A 196 9.93 -16.91 -1.27
CA LEU A 196 8.97 -16.04 -0.56
C LEU A 196 8.08 -15.22 -1.52
N ASN A 197 8.50 -15.04 -2.78
CA ASN A 197 7.69 -14.38 -3.80
C ASN A 197 6.41 -15.15 -4.14
N THR A 198 6.43 -16.48 -4.03
CA THR A 198 5.32 -17.36 -4.47
C THR A 198 4.83 -18.32 -3.39
N ALA A 199 5.61 -18.53 -2.34
CA ALA A 199 5.27 -19.29 -1.14
C ALA A 199 5.68 -18.49 0.11
N PRO A 200 5.05 -17.32 0.36
CA PRO A 200 5.32 -16.50 1.53
C PRO A 200 4.97 -17.25 2.81
N VAL A 201 5.86 -17.15 3.79
CA VAL A 201 5.65 -17.64 5.15
C VAL A 201 5.93 -16.47 6.08
N GLY A 202 4.91 -16.04 6.81
CA GLY A 202 5.00 -14.93 7.75
C GLY A 202 4.28 -15.25 9.04
N THR A 203 4.00 -14.20 9.81
CA THR A 203 3.33 -14.27 11.12
C THR A 203 1.93 -13.66 11.09
N GLY A 204 1.52 -13.07 9.95
CA GLY A 204 0.29 -12.30 9.80
C GLY A 204 -1.00 -13.12 9.90
N PRO A 205 -2.17 -12.44 9.94
CA PRO A 205 -3.46 -13.07 10.18
C PRO A 205 -3.98 -13.91 9.01
N TYR A 206 -3.34 -13.86 7.83
CA TYR A 206 -3.67 -14.72 6.70
C TYR A 206 -2.44 -15.46 6.20
N ARG A 207 -2.66 -16.63 5.61
CA ARG A 207 -1.66 -17.41 4.89
C ARG A 207 -2.06 -17.58 3.43
N LEU A 208 -1.08 -17.64 2.53
CA LEU A 208 -1.34 -17.95 1.12
C LEU A 208 -1.77 -19.41 0.99
N GLN A 209 -3.01 -19.63 0.53
CA GLN A 209 -3.54 -20.97 0.26
C GLN A 209 -3.27 -21.41 -1.18
N ARG A 210 -3.45 -20.50 -2.14
CA ARG A 210 -3.29 -20.80 -3.56
C ARG A 210 -2.79 -19.58 -4.32
N LEU A 211 -1.84 -19.81 -5.20
CA LEU A 211 -1.38 -18.85 -6.18
C LEU A 211 -1.65 -19.37 -7.59
N SER A 212 -2.18 -18.50 -8.44
CA SER A 212 -2.35 -18.74 -9.87
C SER A 212 -2.03 -17.46 -10.64
N PRO A 213 -1.77 -17.54 -11.96
CA PRO A 213 -1.50 -16.35 -12.76
C PRO A 213 -2.61 -15.29 -12.57
N GLY A 214 -2.25 -14.16 -11.97
CA GLY A 214 -3.15 -13.04 -11.71
C GLY A 214 -4.14 -13.21 -10.55
N GLU A 215 -4.06 -14.27 -9.74
CA GLU A 215 -4.94 -14.44 -8.58
C GLU A 215 -4.23 -15.13 -7.41
N ALA A 216 -4.29 -14.52 -6.22
CA ALA A 216 -3.86 -15.10 -4.95
C ALA A 216 -5.07 -15.30 -4.02
N VAL A 217 -5.18 -16.47 -3.42
CA VAL A 217 -6.21 -16.80 -2.42
C VAL A 217 -5.52 -16.94 -1.07
N LEU A 218 -5.86 -16.05 -0.15
CA LEU A 218 -5.41 -16.05 1.23
C LEU A 218 -6.53 -16.56 2.13
N VAL A 219 -6.18 -17.35 3.15
CA VAL A 219 -7.11 -17.84 4.15
C VAL A 219 -6.73 -17.34 5.53
N GLY A 220 -7.74 -16.94 6.29
CA GLY A 220 -7.57 -16.46 7.65
C GLY A 220 -7.04 -17.56 8.58
N ASP A 221 -6.16 -17.16 9.49
CA ASP A 221 -5.72 -18.01 10.59
C ASP A 221 -6.63 -17.77 11.81
N HIS A 222 -7.53 -18.72 12.07
CA HIS A 222 -8.48 -18.61 13.19
C HIS A 222 -7.81 -18.74 14.56
N ASP A 223 -6.59 -19.30 14.61
CA ASP A 223 -5.80 -19.43 15.83
C ASP A 223 -4.78 -18.28 15.97
N HIS A 224 -4.89 -17.24 15.13
CA HIS A 224 -4.00 -16.09 15.20
C HIS A 224 -4.09 -15.39 16.56
N ARG A 225 -2.93 -14.95 17.06
CA ARG A 225 -2.75 -14.43 18.42
C ARG A 225 -3.61 -13.21 18.75
N ASP A 226 -3.93 -12.38 17.76
CA ASP A 226 -4.76 -11.19 17.92
C ASP A 226 -6.25 -11.47 17.64
N GLY A 227 -6.62 -12.74 17.49
CA GLY A 227 -7.96 -13.21 17.15
C GLY A 227 -8.10 -13.61 15.69
N ALA A 228 -9.15 -14.37 15.39
CA ALA A 228 -9.48 -14.74 14.03
C ALA A 228 -9.85 -13.50 13.19
N PRO A 229 -9.35 -13.37 11.95
CA PRO A 229 -9.80 -12.31 11.07
C PRO A 229 -11.31 -12.45 10.78
N ASP A 230 -12.00 -11.32 10.63
CA ASP A 230 -13.44 -11.30 10.36
C ASP A 230 -13.82 -11.89 9.00
N VAL A 231 -12.87 -11.90 8.05
CA VAL A 231 -13.03 -12.44 6.70
C VAL A 231 -12.23 -13.74 6.59
N ASP A 232 -12.91 -14.85 6.29
CA ASP A 232 -12.27 -16.17 6.23
C ASP A 232 -11.36 -16.31 5.00
N THR A 233 -11.75 -15.70 3.88
CA THR A 233 -11.03 -15.83 2.60
C THR A 233 -10.88 -14.49 1.91
N LEU A 234 -9.64 -14.07 1.68
CA LEU A 234 -9.31 -12.90 0.89
C LEU A 234 -8.76 -13.33 -0.47
N VAL A 235 -9.36 -12.85 -1.55
CA VAL A 235 -8.90 -13.14 -2.92
C VAL A 235 -8.42 -11.86 -3.56
N LEU A 236 -7.14 -11.85 -3.93
CA LEU A 236 -6.50 -10.73 -4.61
C LEU A 236 -6.38 -11.07 -6.10
N ARG A 237 -6.88 -10.19 -6.97
CA ARG A 237 -6.81 -10.33 -8.42
C ARG A 237 -6.00 -9.22 -9.05
N SER A 238 -5.03 -9.57 -9.89
CA SER A 238 -4.26 -8.62 -10.69
C SER A 238 -5.04 -8.25 -11.95
N VAL A 239 -5.42 -6.98 -12.04
CA VAL A 239 -6.14 -6.38 -13.16
C VAL A 239 -5.51 -4.99 -13.41
N PRO A 240 -4.47 -4.89 -14.27
CA PRO A 240 -3.75 -3.64 -14.47
C PRO A 240 -4.61 -2.49 -15.02
N ASP A 241 -5.59 -2.80 -15.87
CA ASP A 241 -6.47 -1.80 -16.48
C ASP A 241 -7.51 -1.26 -15.48
N GLU A 242 -7.46 0.04 -15.21
CA GLU A 242 -8.33 0.72 -14.25
C GLU A 242 -9.81 0.74 -14.66
N ASN A 243 -10.10 0.80 -15.96
CA ASN A 243 -11.48 0.78 -16.46
C ASN A 243 -12.08 -0.61 -16.27
N ALA A 244 -11.31 -1.67 -16.51
CA ALA A 244 -11.71 -3.04 -16.23
C ALA A 244 -12.01 -3.23 -14.73
N ARG A 245 -11.14 -2.77 -13.82
CA ARG A 245 -11.41 -2.82 -12.37
C ARG A 245 -12.70 -2.09 -12.00
N ALA A 246 -12.91 -0.89 -12.55
CA ALA A 246 -14.14 -0.13 -12.32
C ALA A 246 -15.40 -0.87 -12.80
N GLN A 247 -15.34 -1.56 -13.95
CA GLN A 247 -16.45 -2.38 -14.43
C GLN A 247 -16.68 -3.61 -13.54
N MET A 248 -15.62 -4.27 -13.07
CA MET A 248 -15.73 -5.44 -12.19
C MET A 248 -16.40 -5.11 -10.86
N VAL A 249 -16.18 -3.91 -10.31
CA VAL A 249 -16.92 -3.43 -9.14
C VAL A 249 -18.40 -3.25 -9.47
N LEU A 250 -18.71 -2.60 -10.61
CA LEU A 250 -20.10 -2.37 -11.03
C LEU A 250 -20.88 -3.65 -11.34
N THR A 251 -20.20 -4.72 -11.79
CA THR A 251 -20.81 -6.03 -12.05
C THR A 251 -20.85 -6.92 -10.81
N GLY A 252 -20.22 -6.51 -9.70
CA GLY A 252 -20.08 -7.32 -8.49
C GLY A 252 -19.14 -8.53 -8.67
N GLU A 253 -18.24 -8.49 -9.66
CA GLU A 253 -17.22 -9.52 -9.85
C GLU A 253 -16.09 -9.39 -8.80
N VAL A 254 -15.88 -8.18 -8.28
CA VAL A 254 -15.01 -7.88 -7.13
C VAL A 254 -15.74 -6.97 -6.15
N ASP A 255 -15.39 -7.08 -4.87
CA ASP A 255 -15.99 -6.33 -3.78
C ASP A 255 -15.30 -4.98 -3.55
N GLY A 256 -14.06 -4.82 -4.01
CA GLY A 256 -13.32 -3.57 -3.84
C GLY A 256 -12.11 -3.44 -4.76
N THR A 257 -11.70 -2.19 -5.01
CA THR A 257 -10.50 -1.84 -5.75
C THR A 257 -10.10 -0.38 -5.51
N VAL A 258 -8.86 -0.04 -5.84
CA VAL A 258 -8.38 1.35 -5.88
C VAL A 258 -8.44 1.88 -7.32
N LEU A 259 -9.08 3.04 -7.48
CA LEU A 259 -9.22 3.75 -8.76
C LEU A 259 -8.65 5.17 -8.66
N PRO A 260 -8.19 5.76 -9.78
CA PRO A 260 -7.89 7.19 -9.80
C PRO A 260 -9.12 8.03 -9.45
N PRO A 261 -8.95 9.16 -8.75
CA PRO A 261 -10.08 9.96 -8.27
C PRO A 261 -11.10 10.35 -9.36
N ALA A 262 -10.63 10.77 -10.53
CA ALA A 262 -11.52 11.15 -11.63
C ALA A 262 -12.38 9.99 -12.14
N LEU A 263 -11.82 8.77 -12.18
CA LEU A 263 -12.57 7.58 -12.56
C LEU A 263 -13.54 7.18 -11.44
N ALA A 264 -13.08 7.15 -10.19
CA ALA A 264 -13.90 6.84 -9.01
C ALA A 264 -15.11 7.78 -8.90
N ALA A 265 -14.91 9.09 -9.08
CA ALA A 265 -15.99 10.08 -9.04
C ALA A 265 -17.12 9.80 -10.04
N GLY A 266 -16.81 9.16 -11.19
CA GLY A 266 -17.81 8.73 -12.17
C GLY A 266 -18.70 7.57 -11.69
N LEU A 267 -18.30 6.86 -10.63
CA LEU A 267 -19.06 5.77 -10.00
C LEU A 267 -19.87 6.25 -8.79
N ALA A 268 -19.74 7.51 -8.39
CA ALA A 268 -20.44 8.06 -7.23
C ALA A 268 -21.97 7.95 -7.38
N GLY A 269 -22.64 7.46 -6.32
CA GLY A 269 -24.10 7.32 -6.29
C GLY A 269 -24.66 6.18 -7.13
N ARG A 270 -23.82 5.26 -7.62
CA ARG A 270 -24.28 4.01 -8.23
C ARG A 270 -24.75 3.04 -7.15
N ASP A 271 -25.89 2.38 -7.38
CA ASP A 271 -26.43 1.40 -6.45
C ASP A 271 -25.41 0.29 -6.18
N GLY A 272 -25.20 -0.04 -4.89
CA GLY A 272 -24.27 -1.09 -4.47
C GLY A 272 -22.78 -0.69 -4.51
N VAL A 273 -22.45 0.57 -4.79
CA VAL A 273 -21.07 1.06 -4.78
C VAL A 273 -20.91 2.16 -3.75
N GLU A 274 -19.96 1.97 -2.83
CA GLU A 274 -19.51 3.00 -1.90
C GLU A 274 -18.16 3.54 -2.35
N LEU A 275 -18.01 4.87 -2.32
CA LEU A 275 -16.72 5.53 -2.55
C LEU A 275 -16.15 5.91 -1.19
N VAL A 276 -15.02 5.31 -0.84
CA VAL A 276 -14.25 5.65 0.35
C VAL A 276 -13.04 6.47 -0.08
N SER A 277 -12.89 7.65 0.51
CA SER A 277 -11.72 8.52 0.34
C SER A 277 -10.98 8.55 1.67
N VAL A 278 -9.66 8.39 1.62
CA VAL A 278 -8.81 8.37 2.82
C VAL A 278 -7.73 9.44 2.74
N GLY A 279 -7.40 10.05 3.87
CA GLY A 279 -6.25 10.93 4.00
C GLY A 279 -4.96 10.13 3.79
N SER A 280 -4.03 10.64 2.99
CA SER A 280 -2.80 9.92 2.69
C SER A 280 -1.56 10.81 2.81
N ALA A 281 -0.46 10.22 3.29
CA ALA A 281 0.87 10.82 3.23
C ALA A 281 1.52 10.71 1.83
N ASP A 282 0.84 10.03 0.92
CA ASP A 282 1.31 9.80 -0.43
C ASP A 282 1.36 11.10 -1.24
N TRP A 283 2.39 11.24 -2.07
CA TRP A 283 2.62 12.41 -2.89
C TRP A 283 3.12 12.02 -4.27
N ARG A 284 2.92 12.90 -5.24
CA ARG A 284 3.34 12.71 -6.64
C ARG A 284 4.27 13.84 -7.05
N ALA A 285 5.34 13.51 -7.77
CA ALA A 285 6.24 14.48 -8.34
C ALA A 285 6.90 13.98 -9.62
N VAL A 286 7.40 14.93 -10.40
CA VAL A 286 8.25 14.67 -11.55
C VAL A 286 9.71 14.73 -11.09
N ALA A 287 10.39 13.59 -11.11
CA ALA A 287 11.83 13.55 -10.84
C ALA A 287 12.60 14.15 -12.03
N LEU A 288 13.46 15.14 -11.74
CA LEU A 288 14.28 15.82 -12.74
C LEU A 288 15.75 15.41 -12.57
N PRO A 289 16.33 14.61 -13.49
CA PRO A 289 17.70 14.13 -13.37
C PRO A 289 18.68 15.31 -13.35
N THR A 290 19.48 15.42 -12.29
CA THR A 290 20.44 16.53 -12.13
C THR A 290 21.69 16.36 -12.98
N ALA A 291 21.99 15.14 -13.43
CA ALA A 291 23.09 14.85 -14.34
C ALA A 291 22.79 15.20 -15.81
N HIS A 292 21.52 15.44 -16.15
CA HIS A 292 21.13 15.76 -17.52
C HIS A 292 21.44 17.23 -17.85
N PRO A 293 22.01 17.58 -19.02
CA PRO A 293 22.50 18.93 -19.32
C PRO A 293 21.46 20.04 -19.17
N PHE A 294 20.18 19.74 -19.43
CA PHE A 294 19.09 20.71 -19.31
C PHE A 294 18.56 20.84 -17.87
N THR A 295 18.23 19.73 -17.22
CA THR A 295 17.65 19.71 -15.87
C THR A 295 18.69 19.78 -14.77
N GLY A 296 19.99 19.77 -15.11
CA GLY A 296 21.10 20.03 -14.19
C GLY A 296 21.17 21.48 -13.73
N ASP A 297 20.70 22.43 -14.54
CA ASP A 297 20.60 23.85 -14.15
C ASP A 297 19.46 24.05 -13.12
N PRO A 298 19.76 24.55 -11.89
CA PRO A 298 18.75 24.88 -10.90
C PRO A 298 17.70 25.89 -11.38
N ALA A 299 18.08 26.83 -12.26
CA ALA A 299 17.16 27.82 -12.81
C ALA A 299 16.09 27.16 -13.70
N VAL A 300 16.48 26.17 -14.50
CA VAL A 300 15.56 25.37 -15.31
C VAL A 300 14.59 24.59 -14.42
N ARG A 301 15.08 23.89 -13.40
CA ARG A 301 14.20 23.14 -12.46
C ARG A 301 13.21 24.05 -11.74
N ARG A 302 13.65 25.27 -11.36
CA ARG A 302 12.77 26.28 -10.75
C ARG A 302 11.72 26.79 -11.74
N ALA A 303 12.11 27.07 -12.98
CA ALA A 303 11.17 27.50 -14.02
C ALA A 303 10.10 26.43 -14.30
N LEU A 304 10.51 25.16 -14.45
CA LEU A 304 9.57 24.03 -14.62
C LEU A 304 8.65 23.89 -13.40
N SER A 305 9.17 24.02 -12.18
CA SER A 305 8.36 23.92 -10.96
C SER A 305 7.30 25.03 -10.84
N LEU A 306 7.61 26.23 -11.35
CA LEU A 306 6.70 27.39 -11.37
C LEU A 306 5.70 27.34 -12.54
N ALA A 307 6.04 26.65 -13.63
CA ALA A 307 5.17 26.51 -14.80
C ALA A 307 4.01 25.52 -14.59
N VAL A 308 4.10 24.67 -13.55
CA VAL A 308 3.04 23.70 -13.21
C VAL A 308 1.99 24.36 -12.32
N ASP A 309 0.78 24.49 -12.86
CA ASP A 309 -0.41 24.86 -12.11
C ASP A 309 -0.93 23.64 -11.31
N ARG A 310 -0.58 23.61 -10.02
CA ARG A 310 -0.94 22.50 -9.13
C ARG A 310 -2.40 22.54 -8.70
N GLU A 311 -2.99 23.73 -8.63
CA GLU A 311 -4.39 23.88 -8.26
C GLU A 311 -5.27 23.33 -9.38
N ALA A 312 -4.99 23.70 -10.63
CA ALA A 312 -5.69 23.14 -11.79
C ALA A 312 -5.53 21.62 -11.92
N LEU A 313 -4.36 21.07 -11.59
CA LEU A 313 -4.15 19.61 -11.57
C LEU A 313 -5.03 18.93 -10.51
N VAL A 314 -5.05 19.46 -9.29
CA VAL A 314 -5.90 18.91 -8.21
C VAL A 314 -7.37 18.99 -8.60
N GLU A 315 -7.83 20.13 -9.11
CA GLU A 315 -9.22 20.35 -9.45
C GLU A 315 -9.68 19.45 -10.61
N HIS A 316 -8.92 19.41 -11.71
CA HIS A 316 -9.40 18.80 -12.95
C HIS A 316 -8.90 17.37 -13.19
N VAL A 317 -7.70 17.01 -12.71
CA VAL A 317 -7.14 15.66 -12.91
C VAL A 317 -7.43 14.77 -11.72
N LEU A 318 -7.32 15.31 -10.50
CA LEU A 318 -7.59 14.56 -9.27
C LEU A 318 -9.02 14.76 -8.74
N ALA A 319 -9.89 15.44 -9.49
CA ALA A 319 -11.28 15.68 -9.12
C ALA A 319 -11.46 16.28 -7.70
N GLY A 320 -10.51 17.13 -7.27
CA GLY A 320 -10.49 17.72 -5.93
C GLY A 320 -9.87 16.84 -4.84
N HIS A 321 -9.50 15.58 -5.13
CA HIS A 321 -8.85 14.67 -4.19
C HIS A 321 -7.33 14.85 -4.20
N GLY A 322 -6.88 15.91 -3.54
CA GLY A 322 -5.47 16.21 -3.34
C GLY A 322 -5.29 17.56 -2.65
N GLY A 323 -4.13 17.77 -2.06
CA GLY A 323 -3.78 19.04 -1.42
C GLY A 323 -2.36 19.45 -1.79
N PRO A 324 -1.99 20.73 -1.61
CA PRO A 324 -0.59 21.13 -1.67
C PRO A 324 0.21 20.27 -0.67
N PRO A 325 1.39 19.75 -1.05
CA PRO A 325 2.18 18.93 -0.13
C PRO A 325 2.44 19.71 1.16
N PRO A 326 2.36 19.09 2.35
CA PRO A 326 2.54 19.80 3.60
C PRO A 326 3.89 20.54 3.58
N ARG A 327 3.87 21.83 3.92
CA ARG A 327 5.02 22.75 3.80
C ARG A 327 6.18 22.41 4.77
N ARG A 328 6.00 21.37 5.59
CA ARG A 328 6.96 20.76 6.50
C ARG A 328 6.77 19.25 6.38
N SER A 329 7.87 18.50 6.24
CA SER A 329 7.87 17.06 6.56
C SER A 329 7.16 16.85 7.90
N PRO A 330 6.33 15.80 8.08
CA PRO A 330 5.72 15.51 9.37
C PRO A 330 6.84 15.17 10.35
N THR A 331 7.34 16.20 11.03
CA THR A 331 8.25 16.05 12.15
C THR A 331 7.34 15.88 13.37
N PRO A 332 7.45 14.80 14.16
CA PRO A 332 6.68 14.67 15.37
C PRO A 332 7.02 15.86 16.28
N THR A 333 6.06 16.78 16.43
CA THR A 333 6.27 18.02 17.14
C THR A 333 5.99 17.79 18.62
N ARG A 334 7.00 17.31 19.34
CA ARG A 334 7.16 17.59 20.78
C ARG A 334 8.49 18.32 21.01
N SER A 335 8.53 19.58 20.58
CA SER A 335 9.50 20.53 21.12
C SER A 335 8.94 21.94 20.97
N THR A 336 8.55 22.51 22.11
CA THR A 336 8.20 23.91 22.26
C THR A 336 9.43 24.78 22.00
N SER A 337 9.53 25.35 20.81
CA SER A 337 10.19 26.65 20.65
C SER A 337 9.47 27.46 19.57
N ARG A 338 8.84 28.55 20.01
CA ARG A 338 8.25 29.55 19.12
C ARG A 338 9.38 30.39 18.55
N SER A 339 9.55 30.36 17.23
CA SER A 339 10.19 31.44 16.50
C SER A 339 9.45 31.65 15.19
N ALA A 340 8.55 32.63 15.20
CA ALA A 340 7.81 33.08 14.03
C ALA A 340 8.74 33.90 13.13
N TRP A 341 8.82 33.55 11.84
CA TRP A 341 9.38 34.40 10.80
C TRP A 341 8.21 34.99 9.98
N PRO A 342 8.18 36.30 9.70
CA PRO A 342 7.09 36.92 8.97
C PRO A 342 7.15 36.58 7.48
N ALA A 343 6.01 36.13 6.92
CA ALA A 343 5.84 35.92 5.49
C ALA A 343 5.53 37.25 4.77
N SER A 344 6.31 37.60 3.75
CA SER A 344 5.97 38.67 2.80
C SER A 344 4.97 38.14 1.76
N LYS A 345 3.76 38.72 1.72
CA LYS A 345 2.80 38.49 0.61
C LYS A 345 3.33 39.16 -0.67
N PRO A 346 3.25 38.53 -1.86
CA PRO A 346 3.38 39.26 -3.11
C PRO A 346 2.05 39.98 -3.40
N THR A 347 2.05 41.30 -3.31
CA THR A 347 1.03 42.16 -3.95
C THR A 347 1.45 42.41 -5.39
N ALA A 348 0.65 41.96 -6.35
CA ALA A 348 0.69 42.48 -7.72
C ALA A 348 -0.75 42.62 -8.23
N GLU A 349 -1.24 43.87 -8.26
CA GLU A 349 -2.44 44.27 -8.99
C GLU A 349 -2.16 44.34 -10.52
N PRO A 350 -3.16 44.09 -11.38
CA PRO A 350 -3.00 44.14 -12.83
C PRO A 350 -3.16 45.58 -13.36
N GLY A 351 -2.04 46.26 -13.61
CA GLY A 351 -2.00 47.61 -14.18
C GLY A 351 -1.62 47.64 -15.66
N ARG A 352 -2.61 47.75 -16.55
CA ARG A 352 -2.47 48.14 -17.97
C ARG A 352 -1.56 49.37 -18.14
N ARG A 353 -0.61 49.34 -19.08
CA ARG A 353 -0.25 50.53 -19.88
C ARG A 353 0.08 50.17 -21.32
N ALA A 354 -0.66 50.83 -22.21
CA ALA A 354 -0.48 50.85 -23.65
C ALA A 354 0.85 51.51 -24.03
N GLY A 355 1.49 50.99 -25.07
CA GLY A 355 2.65 51.62 -25.70
C GLY A 355 2.26 52.86 -26.50
N PRO A 356 3.20 53.79 -26.75
CA PRO A 356 3.07 54.77 -27.80
C PRO A 356 3.79 54.30 -29.07
N THR A 357 3.07 54.41 -30.18
CA THR A 357 3.59 54.43 -31.55
C THR A 357 4.29 55.76 -31.85
N ARG A 358 5.40 55.69 -32.62
CA ARG A 358 6.05 56.66 -33.54
C ARG A 358 7.54 56.29 -33.59
N GLY A 359 8.24 56.12 -34.71
CA GLY A 359 8.04 56.53 -36.10
C GLY A 359 9.35 57.16 -36.60
N ALA A 360 9.86 56.71 -37.75
CA ALA A 360 11.09 57.13 -38.47
C ALA A 360 12.42 56.80 -37.76
N ASN A 361 13.44 56.23 -38.40
CA ASN A 361 13.90 56.26 -39.79
C ASN A 361 14.58 54.92 -40.12
#